data_AF-A0A937G9E6-F1
#
_entry.id   AF-A0A937G9E6-F1
#
_cell.length_a   1.000
_cell.length_b   1.000
_cell.length_c   1.000
_cell.angle_alpha   90.00
_cell.angle_beta   90.00
_cell.angle_gamma   90.00
#
_symmetry.space_group_name_H-M   'P 1'
#
loop_
_entity.id
_entity.type
_entity.pdbx_description
1 polymer ?
#
loop_
_entity_poly.entity_id
_entity_poly.type
_entity_poly.pdbx_seq_one_letter_code
_entity_poly.pdbx_strand_id
1 'polypeptide(L)'
;MQEARFRLRNDHHIVGYRRMHGQRAFFSKDGMWWNGEPLHGFWEDAWTGLKDRNNQYLFVQDIVEFEPTEGAGVRLGVLEQHGSDMGIRCIEEDILYPLNAFGFPLFHGRELRWISYLFLQDR
;
A
#
# COMPACT_ATOMS: atom_id res chain seq x y z
N MET A 1 -5.84 18.75 4.32
CA MET A 1 -5.20 18.42 3.04
C MET A 1 -4.60 17.04 3.22
N GLN A 2 -5.11 16.03 2.51
CA GLN A 2 -4.71 14.64 2.71
C GLN A 2 -3.28 14.48 2.17
N GLU A 3 -2.34 14.02 3.02
CA GLU A 3 -0.97 13.78 2.58
C GLU A 3 -0.95 12.58 1.63
N ALA A 4 -0.60 12.79 0.36
CA ALA A 4 -0.35 11.68 -0.55
C ALA A 4 1.05 11.11 -0.28
N ARG A 5 1.18 9.79 -0.25
CA ARG A 5 2.44 9.08 0.00
C ARG A 5 2.60 7.96 -1.01
N PHE A 6 3.84 7.76 -1.43
CA PHE A 6 4.22 6.78 -2.44
C PHE A 6 5.49 6.05 -2.00
N ARG A 7 5.54 4.74 -2.27
CA ARG A 7 6.77 3.97 -2.26
C ARG A 7 7.38 4.04 -3.65
N LEU A 8 8.68 4.30 -3.71
CA LEU A 8 9.42 4.40 -4.95
C LEU A 8 10.25 3.14 -5.13
N ARG A 9 10.15 2.51 -6.30
CA ARG A 9 10.88 1.27 -6.58
C ARG A 9 11.45 1.24 -8.00
N ASN A 10 12.56 0.53 -8.16
CA ASN A 10 13.15 0.21 -9.45
C ASN A 10 13.08 -1.31 -9.59
N ASP A 11 12.26 -1.78 -10.52
CA ASP A 11 11.94 -3.20 -10.70
C ASP A 11 11.52 -3.85 -9.37
N HIS A 12 12.45 -4.60 -8.75
CA HIS A 12 12.25 -5.38 -7.53
C HIS A 12 12.83 -4.74 -6.26
N HIS A 13 13.36 -3.52 -6.33
CA HIS A 13 14.01 -2.86 -5.21
C HIS A 13 13.31 -1.56 -4.83
N ILE A 14 13.03 -1.40 -3.54
CA ILE A 14 12.62 -0.11 -2.99
C ILE A 14 13.83 0.83 -3.02
N VAL A 15 13.68 1.97 -3.68
CA VAL A 15 14.73 3.00 -3.79
C VAL A 15 14.44 4.24 -2.96
N GLY A 16 13.21 4.34 -2.43
CA GLY A 16 12.84 5.39 -1.50
C GLY A 16 11.33 5.56 -1.38
N TYR A 17 10.95 6.76 -0.96
CA TYR A 17 9.58 7.16 -0.69
C TYR A 17 9.39 8.62 -1.10
N ARG A 18 8.18 8.94 -1.54
CA ARG A 18 7.74 10.32 -1.81
C ARG A 18 6.52 10.63 -0.97
N ARG A 19 6.42 11.87 -0.48
CA ARG A 19 5.20 12.39 0.13
C ARG A 19 4.91 13.78 -0.40
N MET A 20 3.63 14.12 -0.46
CA MET A 20 3.14 15.43 -0.87
C MET A 20 2.62 16.19 0.34
N HIS A 21 3.09 17.41 0.52
CA HIS A 21 2.53 18.37 1.46
C HIS A 21 2.03 19.59 0.66
N GLY A 22 0.74 19.57 0.34
CA GLY A 22 0.16 20.44 -0.69
C GLY A 22 0.78 20.17 -2.05
N GLN A 23 1.32 21.20 -2.69
CA GLN A 23 1.97 21.09 -4.00
C GLN A 23 3.46 20.74 -3.92
N ARG A 24 4.02 20.63 -2.71
CA ARG A 24 5.45 20.34 -2.51
C ARG A 24 5.68 18.85 -2.33
N ALA A 25 6.57 18.29 -3.13
CA ALA A 25 7.06 16.93 -2.98
C ALA A 25 8.27 16.89 -2.05
N PHE A 26 8.30 15.87 -1.19
CA PHE A 26 9.46 15.52 -0.39
C PHE A 26 9.82 14.06 -0.64
N PHE A 27 11.11 13.77 -0.64
CA PHE A 27 11.68 12.47 -0.94
C PHE A 27 12.51 11.98 0.23
N SER A 28 12.59 10.67 0.39
CA SER A 28 13.42 10.00 1.40
C SER A 28 13.89 8.66 0.87
N LYS A 29 15.15 8.28 1.11
CA LYS A 29 15.67 6.96 0.72
C LYS A 29 15.22 5.84 1.68
N ASP A 30 14.96 6.18 2.94
CA ASP A 30 14.70 5.22 4.02
C ASP A 30 13.35 5.45 4.73
N GLY A 31 12.64 6.53 4.40
CA GLY A 31 11.38 6.92 5.02
C GLY A 31 11.53 7.75 6.31
N MET A 32 12.76 7.98 6.79
CA MET A 32 13.06 8.73 8.01
C MET A 32 13.49 10.17 7.70
N TRP A 33 14.40 10.35 6.75
CA TRP A 33 14.96 11.66 6.42
C TRP A 33 14.37 12.19 5.12
N TRP A 34 13.59 13.28 5.23
CA TRP A 34 12.83 13.85 4.11
C TRP A 34 13.44 15.16 3.63
N ASN A 35 13.69 15.27 2.33
CA ASN A 35 14.22 16.47 1.70
C ASN A 35 13.50 16.76 0.38
N GLY A 36 13.87 17.85 -0.30
CA GLY A 36 13.31 18.21 -1.60
C GLY A 36 14.09 17.67 -2.81
N GLU A 37 15.09 16.83 -2.59
CA GLU A 37 15.93 16.29 -3.68
C GLU A 37 15.15 15.19 -4.40
N PRO A 38 14.80 15.38 -5.68
CA PRO A 38 14.04 14.39 -6.42
C PRO A 38 14.86 13.14 -6.65
N LEU A 39 14.21 11.98 -6.45
CA LEU A 39 14.70 10.73 -7.00
C LEU A 39 14.18 10.62 -8.45
N HIS A 40 14.81 9.78 -9.28
CA HIS A 40 14.43 9.59 -10.68
C HIS A 40 14.51 8.13 -11.09
N GLY A 41 13.84 7.77 -12.18
CA GLY A 41 13.92 6.43 -12.77
C GLY A 41 13.24 5.34 -11.94
N PHE A 42 12.11 5.66 -11.31
CA PHE A 42 11.36 4.75 -10.44
C PHE A 42 9.91 4.60 -10.89
N TRP A 43 9.28 3.54 -10.38
CA TRP A 43 7.84 3.35 -10.32
C TRP A 43 7.31 3.80 -8.96
N GLU A 44 6.03 4.15 -8.91
CA GLU A 44 5.37 4.58 -7.68
C GLU A 44 4.25 3.63 -7.30
N ASP A 45 4.30 3.10 -6.08
CA ASP A 45 3.17 2.40 -5.48
C ASP A 45 2.46 3.36 -4.52
N ALA A 46 1.17 3.57 -4.71
CA ALA A 46 0.38 4.47 -3.86
C ALA A 46 0.22 3.90 -2.45
N TRP A 47 0.28 4.77 -1.43
CA TRP A 47 -0.09 4.42 -0.07
C TRP A 47 -1.60 4.19 0.02
N THR A 48 -2.01 3.12 0.71
CA THR A 48 -3.43 2.76 0.83
C THR A 48 -4.22 3.61 1.83
N GLY A 49 -3.53 4.51 2.54
CA GLY A 49 -4.09 5.23 3.69
C GLY A 49 -4.05 4.40 4.99
N LEU A 50 -3.68 3.12 4.92
CA LEU A 50 -3.61 2.23 6.07
C LEU A 50 -2.17 2.02 6.55
N LYS A 51 -2.06 1.73 7.84
CA LYS A 51 -0.86 1.12 8.43
C LYS A 51 -1.26 -0.20 9.05
N ASP A 52 -0.44 -1.21 8.92
CA ASP A 52 -0.70 -2.52 9.51
C ASP A 52 -0.63 -2.48 11.06
N ARG A 53 -0.90 -3.62 11.70
CA ARG A 53 -0.84 -3.75 13.17
C ARG A 53 0.52 -3.45 13.79
N ASN A 54 1.60 -3.45 13.01
CA ASN A 54 2.96 -3.11 13.43
C ASN A 54 3.34 -1.66 13.05
N ASN A 55 2.35 -0.82 12.69
CA ASN A 55 2.54 0.56 12.28
C ASN A 55 3.37 0.72 10.99
N GLN A 56 3.41 -0.32 10.14
CA GLN A 56 4.02 -0.27 8.82
C GLN A 56 3.04 0.30 7.80
N TYR A 57 3.46 1.31 7.03
CA TYR A 57 2.66 1.83 5.92
C TYR A 57 2.41 0.75 4.86
N LEU A 58 1.17 0.60 4.44
CA LEU A 58 0.75 -0.39 3.44
C LEU A 58 0.59 0.27 2.07
N PHE A 59 1.27 -0.24 1.07
CA PHE A 59 1.25 0.28 -0.29
C PHE A 59 0.57 -0.70 -1.24
N VAL A 60 0.14 -0.21 -2.40
CA VAL A 60 -0.24 -1.06 -3.53
C VAL A 60 0.93 -2.03 -3.82
N GLN A 61 0.59 -3.26 -4.24
CA GLN A 61 1.50 -4.40 -4.41
C GLN A 61 2.05 -5.02 -3.10
N ASP A 62 1.61 -4.58 -1.91
CA ASP A 62 1.93 -5.29 -0.67
C ASP A 62 1.10 -6.57 -0.51
N ILE A 63 1.74 -7.61 0.01
CA ILE A 63 1.10 -8.84 0.46
C ILE A 63 0.82 -8.71 1.95
N VAL A 64 -0.44 -8.91 2.33
CA VAL A 64 -0.90 -8.84 3.71
C VAL A 64 -1.60 -10.13 4.12
N GLU A 65 -1.49 -10.46 5.40
CA GLU A 65 -2.44 -11.33 6.07
C GLU A 65 -3.67 -10.53 6.48
N PHE A 66 -4.84 -11.11 6.22
CA PHE A 66 -6.14 -10.55 6.57
C PHE A 66 -7.15 -11.68 6.83
N GLU A 67 -8.27 -11.35 7.45
CA GLU A 67 -9.41 -12.25 7.60
C GLU A 67 -10.62 -11.61 6.88
N PRO A 68 -11.20 -12.25 5.84
CA PRO A 68 -12.26 -11.64 5.05
C PRO A 68 -13.50 -11.21 5.85
N THR A 69 -13.89 -12.05 6.80
CA THR A 69 -14.98 -11.84 7.76
C THR A 69 -14.62 -12.57 9.04
N GLU A 70 -15.07 -12.07 10.18
CA GLU A 70 -14.82 -12.70 11.49
C GLU A 70 -15.13 -14.22 11.47
N GLY A 71 -14.12 -15.04 11.77
CA GLY A 71 -14.23 -16.50 11.81
C GLY A 71 -14.00 -17.23 10.49
N ALA A 72 -13.77 -16.53 9.37
CA ALA A 72 -13.42 -17.15 8.08
C ALA A 72 -11.98 -17.71 8.04
N GLY A 73 -11.17 -17.33 9.02
CA GLY A 73 -9.76 -17.68 9.10
C GLY A 73 -8.87 -16.75 8.29
N VAL A 74 -7.59 -16.71 8.66
CA VAL A 74 -6.58 -15.86 8.04
C VAL A 74 -6.27 -16.35 6.62
N ARG A 75 -6.07 -15.39 5.70
CA ARG A 75 -5.66 -15.59 4.30
C ARG A 75 -4.55 -14.61 3.94
N LEU A 76 -3.88 -14.87 2.82
CA LEU A 76 -2.99 -13.92 2.17
C LEU A 76 -3.70 -13.21 1.03
N GLY A 77 -3.43 -11.91 0.89
CA GLY A 77 -3.93 -11.13 -0.22
C GLY A 77 -2.99 -10.01 -0.63
N VAL A 78 -3.14 -9.56 -1.88
CA VAL A 78 -2.36 -8.47 -2.46
C VAL A 78 -3.18 -7.19 -2.43
N LEU A 79 -2.59 -6.10 -1.95
CA LEU A 79 -3.20 -4.78 -2.00
C LEU A 79 -3.15 -4.25 -3.44
N GLU A 80 -4.32 -4.03 -4.03
CA GLU A 80 -4.46 -3.57 -5.40
C GLU A 80 -5.29 -2.29 -5.47
N GLN A 81 -5.01 -1.50 -6.51
CA GLN A 81 -5.79 -0.33 -6.87
C GLN A 81 -6.56 -0.59 -8.17
N HIS A 82 -7.88 -0.38 -8.13
CA HIS A 82 -8.78 -0.49 -9.27
C HIS A 82 -9.46 0.86 -9.48
N GLY A 83 -8.91 1.68 -10.38
CA GLY A 83 -9.35 3.07 -10.56
C GLY A 83 -9.09 3.92 -9.32
N SER A 84 -10.15 4.48 -8.73
CA SER A 84 -10.07 5.22 -7.46
C SER A 84 -10.12 4.34 -6.22
N ASP A 85 -10.52 3.08 -6.37
CA ASP A 85 -10.78 2.18 -5.26
C ASP A 85 -9.57 1.30 -4.98
N MET A 86 -9.49 0.82 -3.74
CA MET A 86 -8.45 -0.10 -3.29
C MET A 86 -9.09 -1.31 -2.63
N GLY A 87 -8.43 -2.45 -2.78
CA GLY A 87 -8.87 -3.72 -2.19
C GLY A 87 -7.72 -4.67 -1.93
N ILE A 88 -8.05 -5.76 -1.26
CA ILE A 88 -7.16 -6.90 -1.03
C ILE A 88 -7.63 -8.03 -1.95
N ARG A 89 -6.86 -8.37 -2.98
CA ARG A 89 -7.11 -9.54 -3.81
C ARG A 89 -6.60 -10.78 -3.07
N CYS A 90 -7.51 -11.65 -2.63
CA CYS A 90 -7.17 -12.91 -2.00
C CYS A 90 -6.40 -13.80 -2.99
N ILE A 91 -5.25 -14.32 -2.57
CA ILE A 91 -4.37 -15.13 -3.44
C ILE A 91 -4.99 -16.49 -3.74
N GLU A 92 -5.68 -17.09 -2.77
CA GLU A 92 -6.24 -18.44 -2.89
C GLU A 92 -7.53 -18.48 -3.72
N GLU A 93 -8.35 -17.43 -3.62
CA GLU A 93 -9.72 -17.41 -4.14
C GLU A 93 -9.88 -16.47 -5.35
N ASP A 94 -8.88 -15.62 -5.65
CA ASP A 94 -8.92 -14.57 -6.68
C ASP A 94 -10.13 -13.61 -6.52
N ILE A 95 -10.54 -13.39 -5.28
CA ILE A 95 -11.62 -12.46 -4.90
C ILE A 95 -11.01 -11.14 -4.44
N LEU A 96 -11.50 -10.01 -4.96
CA LEU A 96 -11.14 -8.68 -4.49
C LEU A 96 -12.06 -8.24 -3.35
N TYR A 97 -11.48 -8.10 -2.16
CA TYR A 97 -12.16 -7.54 -0.99
C TYR A 97 -11.89 -6.04 -0.90
N PRO A 98 -12.90 -5.17 -1.08
CA PRO A 98 -12.67 -3.73 -1.06
C PRO A 98 -12.24 -3.25 0.33
N LEU A 99 -11.33 -2.27 0.39
CA LEU A 99 -10.95 -1.63 1.67
C LEU A 99 -12.05 -0.72 2.21
N ASN A 100 -12.88 -0.18 1.33
CA ASN A 100 -14.01 0.68 1.68
C ASN A 100 -15.23 0.32 0.86
N ALA A 101 -16.41 0.40 1.46
CA ALA A 101 -17.70 0.30 0.75
C ALA A 101 -18.67 1.35 1.28
N PHE A 102 -19.34 2.06 0.36
CA PHE A 102 -20.30 3.12 0.70
C PHE A 102 -19.75 4.20 1.64
N GLY A 103 -18.45 4.50 1.56
CA GLY A 103 -17.77 5.47 2.41
C GLY A 103 -17.38 4.95 3.81
N PHE A 104 -17.60 3.67 4.09
CA PHE A 104 -17.20 3.02 5.33
C PHE A 104 -15.98 2.13 5.11
N PRO A 105 -14.98 2.16 6.03
CA PRO A 105 -13.88 1.22 5.98
C PRO A 105 -14.40 -0.19 6.29
N LEU A 106 -14.07 -1.14 5.43
CA LEU A 106 -14.33 -2.57 5.67
C LEU A 106 -13.15 -3.25 6.38
N PHE A 107 -11.95 -2.68 6.24
CA PHE A 107 -10.75 -3.12 6.95
C PHE A 107 -10.12 -1.95 7.68
N HIS A 108 -9.71 -2.21 8.92
CA HIS A 108 -8.83 -1.34 9.68
C HIS A 108 -7.41 -1.87 9.64
N GLY A 109 -6.45 -0.95 9.68
CA GLY A 109 -5.03 -1.29 9.65
C GLY A 109 -4.57 -2.32 10.70
N ARG A 110 -5.17 -2.29 11.90
CA ARG A 110 -4.90 -3.24 12.99
C ARG A 110 -5.30 -4.69 12.69
N GLU A 111 -6.19 -4.89 11.72
CA GLU A 111 -6.66 -6.21 11.26
C GLU A 111 -5.74 -6.80 10.20
N LEU A 112 -4.83 -5.98 9.65
CA LEU A 112 -3.90 -6.37 8.61
C LEU A 112 -2.51 -6.58 9.21
N ARG A 113 -1.79 -7.55 8.66
CA ARG A 113 -0.35 -7.73 8.91
C ARG A 113 0.40 -7.75 7.60
N TRP A 114 1.38 -6.87 7.47
CA TRP A 114 2.27 -6.89 6.32
C TRP A 114 3.14 -8.16 6.32
N ILE A 115 3.30 -8.78 5.15
CA ILE A 115 4.09 -10.00 4.96
C ILE A 115 5.26 -9.75 4.02
N SER A 116 4.98 -9.19 2.84
CA SER A 116 5.96 -8.95 1.79
C SER A 116 5.41 -7.96 0.76
N TYR A 117 6.10 -7.79 -0.35
CA TYR A 117 5.64 -7.10 -1.55
C TYR A 117 5.76 -8.04 -2.76
N LEU A 118 4.89 -7.82 -3.75
CA LEU A 118 4.80 -8.65 -4.94
C LEU A 118 5.70 -8.13 -6.07
N PHE A 119 5.69 -6.81 -6.32
CA PHE A 119 6.46 -6.14 -7.40
C PHE A 119 6.37 -6.84 -8.76
N LEU A 120 5.18 -7.34 -9.14
CA LEU A 120 4.98 -7.82 -10.51
C LEU A 120 5.07 -6.62 -11.45
N GLN A 121 5.85 -6.79 -12.52
CA GLN A 121 5.94 -5.81 -13.59
C GLN A 121 4.69 -5.94 -14.46
N ASP A 122 3.74 -5.02 -14.31
CA ASP A 122 2.76 -4.80 -15.36
C ASP A 122 3.48 -4.08 -16.51
N ARG A 123 3.53 -4.75 -17.67
CA ARG A 123 4.05 -4.21 -18.93
C ARG A 123 3.05 -3.28 -19.59
#